data_AF-A0A445EQ75-F1
#
_entry.id   AF-A0A445EQ75-F1
#
_cell.length_a   1.000
_cell.length_b   1.000
_cell.length_c   1.000
_cell.angle_alpha   90.00
_cell.angle_beta   90.00
_cell.angle_gamma   90.00
#
_symmetry.space_group_name_H-M   'P 1'
#
loop_
_entity.id
_entity.type
_entity.pdbx_description
1 polymer ?
#
loop_
_entity_poly.entity_id
_entity_poly.type
_entity_poly.pdbx_seq_one_letter_code
_entity_poly.pdbx_strand_id
1 'polypeptide(L)'
;MAIECLEIFHGIDQTTFRMLTQVLHREVKQSLMVMAFLLSMETMGLSGIVQTAIKREGWFMNNLAKDCVICLQCLLSPEFSGVVEKSRKLETLGHALKTELTLYQVHRMRSVLLTMIPDTLSNICSRILGDITMDAVWLEYQTNPKKLLGFNTQDQCISVTPEELSIHNNGRRMHMQ
;
A
#
# COMPACT_ATOMS: atom_id res chain seq x y z
N MET A 1 -3.87 -11.85 18.55
CA MET A 1 -3.53 -10.40 18.51
C MET A 1 -2.64 -10.05 17.30
N ALA A 2 -2.95 -10.53 16.09
CA ALA A 2 -2.16 -10.24 14.88
C ALA A 2 -2.99 -9.60 13.75
N ILE A 3 -4.32 -9.56 13.89
CA ILE A 3 -5.24 -9.05 12.86
C ILE A 3 -5.47 -7.54 13.05
N GLU A 4 -5.50 -7.04 14.28
CA GLU A 4 -5.73 -5.61 14.58
C GLU A 4 -4.57 -4.70 14.12
N CYS A 5 -3.36 -5.24 13.94
CA CYS A 5 -2.23 -4.49 13.36
C CYS A 5 -2.25 -4.46 11.82
N LEU A 6 -3.11 -5.22 11.14
CA LEU A 6 -3.22 -5.16 9.68
C LEU A 6 -4.32 -4.18 9.24
N GLU A 7 -5.39 -4.03 10.03
CA GLU A 7 -6.54 -3.19 9.67
C GLU A 7 -6.28 -1.68 9.83
N ILE A 8 -5.43 -1.26 10.78
CA ILE A 8 -5.06 0.15 10.97
C ILE A 8 -4.09 0.64 9.86
N PHE A 9 -3.46 -0.28 9.11
CA PHE A 9 -2.45 0.04 8.10
C PHE A 9 -3.01 0.36 6.70
N HIS A 10 -4.30 0.13 6.43
CA HIS A 10 -4.90 0.41 5.12
C HIS A 10 -5.08 1.91 4.81
N GLY A 11 -5.46 2.74 5.79
CA GLY A 11 -5.74 4.16 5.55
C GLY A 11 -4.49 5.06 5.50
N ILE A 12 -3.45 4.70 6.25
CA ILE A 12 -2.24 5.51 6.44
C ILE A 12 -1.42 5.55 5.15
N ASP A 13 -1.24 4.41 4.48
CA ASP A 13 -0.47 4.31 3.24
C ASP A 13 -1.15 5.10 2.11
N GLN A 14 -2.48 4.94 1.95
CA GLN A 14 -3.24 5.67 0.94
C GLN A 14 -3.25 7.18 1.20
N THR A 15 -3.39 7.60 2.46
CA THR A 15 -3.34 9.01 2.86
C THR A 15 -1.96 9.61 2.59
N THR A 16 -0.89 8.89 2.91
CA THR A 16 0.49 9.30 2.65
C THR A 16 0.75 9.45 1.16
N PHE A 17 0.34 8.45 0.37
CA PHE A 17 0.48 8.48 -1.08
C PHE A 17 -0.27 9.65 -1.71
N ARG A 18 -1.51 9.88 -1.26
CA ARG A 18 -2.34 11.01 -1.70
C ARG A 18 -1.73 12.35 -1.32
N MET A 19 -1.22 12.47 -0.10
CA MET A 19 -0.54 13.68 0.37
C MET A 19 0.69 14.00 -0.49
N LEU A 20 1.52 12.99 -0.79
CA LEU A 20 2.71 13.18 -1.62
C LEU A 20 2.37 13.55 -3.07
N THR A 21 1.43 12.84 -3.69
CA THR A 21 1.14 12.97 -5.12
C THR A 21 0.15 14.08 -5.45
N GLN A 22 -0.92 14.22 -4.67
CA GLN A 22 -2.02 15.15 -4.96
C GLN A 22 -1.87 16.50 -4.26
N VAL A 23 -1.37 16.52 -3.01
CA VAL A 23 -1.22 17.77 -2.24
C VAL A 23 0.14 18.40 -2.45
N LEU A 24 1.21 17.60 -2.41
CA LEU A 24 2.59 18.06 -2.58
C LEU A 24 3.09 18.00 -4.03
N HIS A 25 2.26 17.50 -4.96
CA HIS A 25 2.54 17.39 -6.39
C HIS A 25 3.87 16.71 -6.73
N ARG A 26 4.29 15.73 -5.92
CA ARG A 26 5.49 14.93 -6.20
C ARG A 26 5.20 13.86 -7.25
N GLU A 27 6.24 13.51 -8.00
CA GLU A 27 6.18 12.42 -8.97
C GLU A 27 5.76 11.11 -8.28
N VAL A 28 4.89 10.33 -8.93
CA VAL A 28 4.38 9.05 -8.42
C VAL A 28 5.52 8.10 -8.07
N LYS A 29 6.49 7.92 -8.97
CA LYS A 29 7.64 7.03 -8.76
C LYS A 29 8.45 7.44 -7.54
N GLN A 30 8.76 8.74 -7.41
CA GLN A 30 9.48 9.24 -6.24
C GLN A 30 8.68 9.04 -4.96
N SER A 31 7.37 9.28 -4.99
CA SER A 31 6.49 9.12 -3.83
C SER A 31 6.44 7.67 -3.34
N LEU A 32 6.34 6.71 -4.27
CA LEU A 32 6.40 5.27 -3.95
C LEU A 32 7.75 4.88 -3.32
N MET A 33 8.86 5.38 -3.86
CA MET A 33 10.18 5.11 -3.31
C MET A 33 10.36 5.70 -1.91
N VAL A 34 9.84 6.91 -1.67
CA VAL A 34 9.84 7.54 -0.34
C VAL A 34 9.02 6.71 0.64
N MET A 35 7.83 6.26 0.26
CA MET A 35 7.00 5.40 1.11
C MET A 35 7.67 4.06 1.40
N ALA A 36 8.23 3.41 0.39
CA ALA A 36 8.93 2.14 0.54
C ALA A 36 10.11 2.28 1.52
N PHE A 37 10.88 3.36 1.42
CA PHE A 37 11.97 3.66 2.34
C PHE A 37 11.48 3.87 3.78
N LEU A 38 10.46 4.70 3.99
CA LEU A 38 9.91 4.98 5.31
C LEU A 38 9.37 3.71 5.97
N LEU A 39 8.59 2.91 5.25
CA LEU A 39 8.02 1.65 5.74
C LEU A 39 9.08 0.57 5.97
N SER A 40 10.13 0.53 5.15
CA SER A 40 11.30 -0.31 5.41
C SER A 40 11.95 0.05 6.74
N MET A 41 12.14 1.35 7.04
CA MET A 41 12.68 1.76 8.33
C MET A 41 11.76 1.41 9.50
N GLU A 42 10.44 1.59 9.36
CA GLU A 42 9.48 1.17 10.39
C GLU A 42 9.56 -0.35 10.67
N THR A 43 9.78 -1.15 9.62
CA THR A 43 9.97 -2.60 9.72
C THR A 43 11.25 -2.96 10.49
N MET A 44 12.27 -2.09 10.50
CA MET A 44 13.50 -2.25 11.32
C MET A 44 13.30 -1.86 12.79
N GLY A 45 12.08 -1.54 13.20
CA GLY A 45 11.76 -1.12 14.58
C GLY A 45 11.76 0.40 14.79
N LEU A 46 11.98 1.18 13.73
CA LEU A 46 11.90 2.64 13.77
C LEU A 46 10.46 3.10 13.55
N SER A 47 9.53 2.70 14.42
CA SER A 47 8.09 2.81 14.17
C SER A 47 7.52 4.23 14.32
N GLY A 48 6.40 4.48 13.63
CA GLY A 48 5.59 5.69 13.82
C GLY A 48 6.06 6.90 13.02
N ILE A 49 6.95 6.73 12.05
CA ILE A 49 7.46 7.79 11.19
C ILE A 49 6.34 8.32 10.29
N VAL A 50 5.64 7.41 9.61
CA VAL A 50 4.58 7.76 8.65
C VAL A 50 3.40 8.40 9.38
N GLN A 51 2.99 7.84 10.52
CA GLN A 51 1.95 8.42 11.37
C GLN A 51 2.33 9.81 11.89
N THR A 52 3.58 10.00 12.32
CA THR A 52 4.08 11.31 12.78
C THR A 52 4.07 12.32 11.64
N ALA A 53 4.40 11.88 10.42
CA ALA A 53 4.43 12.74 9.25
C ALA A 53 3.03 13.20 8.81
N ILE A 54 2.03 12.32 8.82
CA ILE A 54 0.64 12.66 8.47
C ILE A 54 0.02 13.61 9.52
N LYS A 55 0.30 13.38 10.81
CA LYS A 55 -0.23 14.23 11.90
C LYS A 55 0.36 15.64 11.88
N ARG A 56 1.47 15.86 11.17
CA ARG A 56 2.13 17.15 11.04
C ARG A 56 1.71 17.83 9.74
N GLU A 57 1.85 19.15 9.71
CA GLU A 57 1.53 19.97 8.55
C GLU A 57 2.28 19.51 7.28
N GLY A 58 1.71 19.79 6.10
CA GLY A 58 2.25 19.30 4.83
C GLY A 58 3.68 19.69 4.51
N TRP A 59 4.18 20.79 5.08
CA TRP A 59 5.59 21.19 4.96
C TRP A 59 6.53 20.15 5.58
N PHE A 60 6.13 19.52 6.69
CA PHE A 60 6.92 18.50 7.38
C PHE A 60 7.05 17.26 6.49
N MET A 61 5.93 16.78 5.92
CA MET A 61 5.94 15.65 4.99
C MET A 61 6.80 15.94 3.76
N ASN A 62 6.78 17.18 3.24
CA ASN A 62 7.61 17.55 2.12
C ASN A 62 9.11 17.53 2.46
N ASN A 63 9.51 18.05 3.62
CA ASN A 63 10.90 18.02 4.05
C ASN A 63 11.37 16.60 4.38
N LEU A 64 10.51 15.80 5.00
CA LEU A 64 10.77 14.39 5.25
C LEU A 64 11.03 13.64 3.94
N ALA A 65 10.21 13.90 2.92
CA ALA A 65 10.39 13.30 1.61
C ALA A 65 11.66 13.79 0.89
N LYS A 66 12.17 15.00 1.19
CA LYS A 66 13.51 15.43 0.70
C LYS A 66 14.63 14.66 1.37
N ASP A 67 14.57 14.50 2.70
CA ASP A 67 15.55 13.70 3.46
C ASP A 67 15.58 12.26 2.95
N CYS A 68 14.41 11.67 2.69
CA CYS A 68 14.30 10.31 2.13
C CYS A 68 14.93 10.20 0.74
N VAL A 69 14.75 11.18 -0.14
CA VAL A 69 15.38 11.18 -1.46
C VAL A 69 16.90 11.24 -1.36
N ILE A 70 17.45 12.06 -0.46
CA ILE A 70 18.89 12.13 -0.19
C ILE A 70 19.39 10.78 0.33
N CYS A 71 18.64 10.14 1.24
CA CYS A 71 18.96 8.81 1.75
C CYS A 71 18.97 7.76 0.63
N LEU A 72 17.94 7.73 -0.21
CA LEU A 72 17.83 6.79 -1.33
C LEU A 72 18.99 6.96 -2.32
N GLN A 73 19.37 8.19 -2.65
CA GLN A 73 20.54 8.47 -3.49
C GLN A 73 21.84 7.97 -2.84
N CYS A 74 21.99 8.20 -1.54
CA CYS A 74 23.11 7.70 -0.75
C CYS A 74 23.20 6.17 -0.76
N LEU A 75 22.07 5.46 -0.64
CA LEU A 75 22.02 4.00 -0.69
C LEU A 75 22.47 3.43 -2.04
N LEU A 76 22.18 4.14 -3.14
CA LEU A 76 22.58 3.72 -4.48
C LEU A 76 24.07 3.99 -4.76
N SER A 77 24.70 4.89 -4.02
CA SER A 77 26.14 5.14 -4.15
C SER A 77 26.96 3.99 -3.54
N PRO A 78 27.86 3.35 -4.31
CA PRO A 78 28.73 2.29 -3.79
C PRO A 78 29.74 2.84 -2.77
N GLU A 79 30.19 4.08 -2.96
CA GLU A 79 31.13 4.76 -2.08
C GLU A 79 30.43 5.91 -1.36
N PHE A 80 30.76 6.10 -0.08
CA PHE A 80 30.27 7.22 0.70
C PHE A 80 31.33 8.31 0.76
N SER A 81 31.12 9.37 -0.01
CA SER A 81 32.12 10.42 -0.24
C SER A 81 32.16 11.43 0.90
N GLY A 82 33.31 12.09 1.12
CA GLY A 82 33.44 13.31 1.93
C GLY A 82 33.20 13.20 3.45
N VAL A 83 33.79 14.14 4.21
CA VAL A 83 33.53 14.30 5.66
C VAL A 83 32.22 15.05 5.91
N VAL A 84 31.90 16.02 5.05
CA VAL A 84 30.67 16.84 5.15
C VAL A 84 29.41 16.02 4.90
N GLU A 85 29.44 15.08 3.94
CA GLU A 85 28.33 14.15 3.71
C GLU A 85 28.15 13.18 4.89
N LYS A 86 29.23 12.80 5.58
CA LYS A 86 29.18 11.95 6.78
C LYS A 86 28.52 12.62 7.98
N SER A 87 28.78 13.90 8.19
CA SER A 87 28.20 14.66 9.29
C SER A 87 26.85 15.29 8.95
N ARG A 88 26.36 15.15 7.71
CA ARG A 88 25.06 15.68 7.29
C ARG A 88 23.94 15.07 8.14
N LYS A 89 23.35 15.90 8.98
CA LYS A 89 22.16 15.56 9.78
C LYS A 89 20.93 15.55 8.88
N LEU A 90 20.08 14.54 9.07
CA LEU A 90 18.79 14.42 8.42
C LEU A 90 17.75 15.00 9.39
N GLU A 91 17.58 16.32 9.39
CA GLU A 91 16.84 17.03 10.44
C GLU A 91 15.39 16.56 10.57
N THR A 92 14.68 16.44 9.45
CA THR A 92 13.24 16.10 9.49
C THR A 92 13.05 14.62 9.76
N LEU A 93 13.88 13.78 9.13
CA LEU A 93 13.83 12.35 9.36
C LEU A 93 14.28 11.97 10.79
N GLY A 94 15.36 12.56 11.28
CA GLY A 94 15.82 12.39 12.66
C GLY A 94 14.77 12.87 13.67
N HIS A 95 14.11 14.01 13.40
CA HIS A 95 12.98 14.45 14.21
C HIS A 95 11.83 13.44 14.20
N ALA A 96 11.48 12.87 13.04
CA ALA A 96 10.42 11.86 12.95
C ALA A 96 10.77 10.60 13.74
N LEU A 97 12.06 10.23 13.77
CA LEU A 97 12.61 9.10 14.49
C LEU A 97 12.92 9.37 15.96
N LYS A 98 12.77 10.62 16.43
CA LYS A 98 13.18 11.08 17.76
C LYS A 98 14.64 10.74 18.09
N THR A 99 15.50 10.73 17.08
CA THR A 99 16.93 10.42 17.23
C THR A 99 17.77 11.27 16.29
N GLU A 100 19.00 11.58 16.67
CA GLU A 100 19.92 12.19 15.72
C GLU A 100 20.32 11.15 14.67
N LEU A 101 19.88 11.39 13.43
CA LEU A 101 20.22 10.54 12.28
C LEU A 101 21.13 11.29 11.31
N THR A 102 22.24 10.67 10.96
CA THR A 102 23.16 11.15 9.94
C THR A 102 23.06 10.31 8.67
N LEU A 103 23.44 10.91 7.54
CA LEU A 103 23.49 10.20 6.27
C LEU A 103 24.47 9.00 6.31
N TYR A 104 25.55 9.10 7.11
CA TYR A 104 26.47 7.99 7.33
C TYR A 104 25.80 6.79 8.02
N GLN A 105 24.95 7.03 9.02
CA GLN A 105 24.23 5.94 9.70
C GLN A 105 23.27 5.23 8.74
N VAL A 106 22.61 5.96 7.85
CA VAL A 106 21.77 5.38 6.80
C VAL A 106 22.60 4.54 5.82
N HIS A 107 23.76 5.04 5.39
CA HIS A 107 24.67 4.27 4.51
C HIS A 107 25.15 2.97 5.17
N ARG A 108 25.36 2.94 6.48
CA ARG A 108 25.71 1.70 7.21
C ARG A 108 24.60 0.64 7.16
N MET A 109 23.35 1.05 7.02
CA MET A 109 22.18 0.16 6.89
C MET A 109 21.92 -0.27 5.44
N ARG A 110 22.81 0.11 4.50
CA ARG A 110 22.58 -0.03 3.05
C ARG A 110 22.23 -1.43 2.60
N SER A 111 22.96 -2.45 3.03
CA SER A 111 22.70 -3.83 2.61
C SER A 111 21.28 -4.28 3.01
N VAL A 112 20.87 -3.96 4.23
CA VAL A 112 19.54 -4.30 4.76
C VAL A 112 18.46 -3.52 4.02
N LEU A 113 18.61 -2.20 3.87
CA LEU A 113 17.63 -1.35 3.21
C LEU A 113 17.47 -1.69 1.73
N LEU A 114 18.56 -1.95 1.00
CA LEU A 114 18.49 -2.39 -0.40
C LEU A 114 17.81 -3.75 -0.57
N THR A 115 17.77 -4.58 0.48
CA THR A 115 17.05 -5.85 0.47
C THR A 115 15.56 -5.64 0.77
N MET A 116 15.22 -4.78 1.73
CA MET A 116 13.83 -4.59 2.16
C MET A 116 13.00 -3.67 1.27
N ILE A 117 13.62 -2.67 0.63
CA ILE A 117 12.91 -1.69 -0.19
C ILE A 117 12.15 -2.35 -1.35
N PRO A 118 12.72 -3.29 -2.13
CA PRO A 118 11.98 -3.99 -3.19
C PRO A 118 10.74 -4.73 -2.68
N ASP A 119 10.88 -5.47 -1.57
CA ASP A 119 9.77 -6.22 -0.97
C ASP A 119 8.67 -5.28 -0.47
N THR A 120 9.08 -4.20 0.19
CA THR A 120 8.16 -3.15 0.67
C THR A 120 7.42 -2.49 -0.50
N LEU A 121 8.14 -2.16 -1.57
CA LEU A 121 7.56 -1.58 -2.77
C LEU A 121 6.56 -2.52 -3.44
N SER A 122 6.90 -3.80 -3.57
CA SER A 122 6.00 -4.83 -4.10
C SER A 122 4.71 -4.91 -3.27
N ASN A 123 4.82 -4.90 -1.93
CA ASN A 123 3.68 -4.91 -1.03
C ASN A 123 2.80 -3.65 -1.14
N ILE A 124 3.41 -2.47 -1.26
CA ILE A 124 2.65 -1.22 -1.46
C ILE A 124 1.91 -1.28 -2.80
N CYS A 125 2.60 -1.66 -3.87
CA CYS A 125 2.01 -1.71 -5.21
C CYS A 125 0.89 -2.74 -5.32
N SER A 126 1.04 -3.92 -4.73
CA SER A 126 -0.01 -4.95 -4.73
C SER A 126 -1.25 -4.50 -3.95
N ARG A 127 -1.06 -3.78 -2.84
CA ARG A 127 -2.17 -3.18 -2.07
C ARG A 127 -2.87 -2.07 -2.84
N ILE A 128 -2.13 -1.09 -3.37
CA ILE A 128 -2.72 0.02 -4.16
C ILE A 128 -3.49 -0.54 -5.36
N LEU A 129 -2.91 -1.51 -6.08
CA LEU A 129 -3.58 -2.13 -7.22
C LEU A 129 -4.82 -2.91 -6.77
N GLY A 130 -4.71 -3.66 -5.67
CA GLY A 130 -5.81 -4.39 -5.06
C GLY A 130 -7.00 -3.48 -4.72
N ASP A 131 -6.75 -2.37 -4.04
CA ASP A 131 -7.76 -1.38 -3.67
C ASP A 131 -8.44 -0.80 -4.92
N ILE A 132 -7.67 -0.39 -5.94
CA ILE A 132 -8.20 0.14 -7.21
C ILE A 132 -9.07 -0.91 -7.91
N THR A 133 -8.63 -2.17 -7.97
CA THR A 133 -9.43 -3.24 -8.59
C THR A 133 -10.70 -3.54 -7.81
N MET A 134 -10.66 -3.53 -6.48
CA MET A 134 -11.84 -3.76 -5.65
C MET A 134 -12.86 -2.63 -5.81
N ASP A 135 -12.41 -1.38 -5.83
CA ASP A 135 -13.26 -0.21 -6.08
C ASP A 135 -13.94 -0.30 -7.46
N ALA A 136 -13.19 -0.67 -8.49
CA ALA A 136 -13.72 -0.82 -9.84
C ALA A 136 -14.74 -1.98 -9.95
N VAL A 137 -14.43 -3.15 -9.37
CA VAL A 137 -15.31 -4.32 -9.36
C VAL A 137 -16.59 -4.02 -8.58
N TRP A 138 -16.47 -3.36 -7.42
CA TRP A 138 -17.62 -2.97 -6.61
C TRP A 138 -18.52 -1.97 -7.35
N LEU A 139 -17.93 -1.00 -8.04
CA LEU A 139 -18.68 -0.04 -8.85
C LEU A 139 -19.41 -0.73 -10.01
N GLU A 140 -18.78 -1.68 -10.70
CA GLU A 140 -19.42 -2.42 -11.79
C GLU A 140 -20.49 -3.39 -11.28
N TYR A 141 -20.30 -3.98 -10.08
CA TYR A 141 -21.36 -4.72 -9.40
C TYR A 141 -22.58 -3.85 -9.09
N GLN A 142 -22.38 -2.62 -8.59
CA GLN A 142 -23.48 -1.70 -8.28
C GLN A 142 -24.19 -1.19 -9.55
N THR A 143 -23.45 -0.93 -10.61
CA THR A 143 -24.00 -0.31 -11.83
C THR A 143 -24.56 -1.33 -12.81
N ASN A 144 -23.97 -2.52 -12.93
CA ASN A 144 -24.44 -3.55 -13.86
C ASN A 144 -24.02 -4.98 -13.42
N PRO A 145 -24.67 -5.55 -12.38
CA PRO A 145 -24.27 -6.84 -11.81
C PRO A 145 -24.40 -8.00 -12.81
N LYS A 146 -25.33 -7.89 -13.79
CA LYS A 146 -25.53 -8.90 -14.84
C LYS A 146 -24.33 -8.99 -15.79
N LYS A 147 -23.72 -7.84 -16.12
CA LYS A 147 -22.54 -7.76 -16.98
C LYS A 147 -21.29 -8.31 -16.27
N LEU A 148 -21.13 -8.00 -14.97
CA LEU A 148 -20.01 -8.49 -14.15
C LEU A 148 -19.99 -10.03 -14.06
N LEU A 149 -21.17 -10.65 -13.92
CA LEU A 149 -21.34 -12.09 -13.80
C LEU A 149 -21.42 -12.83 -15.15
N GLY A 150 -21.29 -12.11 -16.27
CA GLY A 150 -21.33 -12.71 -17.61
C GLY A 150 -22.72 -13.21 -18.04
N PHE A 151 -23.80 -12.71 -17.45
CA PHE A 151 -25.16 -13.02 -17.93
C PHE A 151 -25.41 -12.29 -19.24
N ASN A 152 -25.28 -13.01 -20.35
CA ASN A 152 -25.69 -12.52 -21.66
C ASN A 152 -27.20 -12.29 -21.68
N THR A 153 -27.64 -11.11 -22.10
CA THR A 153 -29.04 -10.70 -22.23
C THR A 153 -29.83 -11.51 -23.28
N GLN A 154 -29.22 -12.53 -23.89
CA GLN A 154 -29.86 -13.46 -24.82
C GLN A 154 -30.28 -14.79 -24.21
N ASP A 155 -29.88 -15.09 -22.96
CA ASP A 155 -30.52 -16.17 -22.24
C ASP A 155 -31.90 -15.66 -21.80
N GLN A 156 -32.91 -16.04 -22.58
CA GLN A 156 -34.31 -16.05 -22.12
C GLN A 156 -34.34 -16.92 -20.87
N CYS A 157 -34.13 -16.29 -19.73
CA CYS A 157 -34.27 -16.91 -18.44
C CYS A 157 -35.77 -17.20 -18.29
N ILE A 158 -36.18 -18.41 -18.65
CA ILE A 158 -37.42 -18.99 -18.16
C ILE A 158 -37.23 -19.03 -16.64
N SER A 159 -37.79 -18.04 -15.95
CA SER A 159 -37.83 -18.01 -14.50
C SER A 159 -38.76 -19.13 -14.06
N VAL A 160 -38.20 -20.31 -13.86
CA VAL A 160 -38.86 -21.42 -13.18
C VAL A 160 -39.07 -20.97 -11.73
N THR A 161 -40.33 -20.81 -11.33
CA THR A 161 -40.64 -20.45 -9.94
C THR A 161 -40.16 -21.57 -9.02
N PRO A 162 -39.75 -21.27 -7.76
CA PRO A 162 -39.25 -22.28 -6.82
C PRO A 162 -40.22 -23.46 -6.58
N GLU A 163 -41.49 -23.28 -6.90
CA GLU A 163 -42.55 -24.27 -6.77
C GLU A 163 -42.43 -25.42 -7.80
N GLU A 164 -41.90 -25.16 -9.00
CA GLU A 164 -41.75 -26.19 -10.04
C GLU A 164 -40.61 -27.19 -9.74
N LEU A 165 -39.60 -26.78 -8.95
CA LEU A 165 -38.52 -27.66 -8.47
C LEU A 165 -39.00 -28.66 -7.40
N SER A 166 -40.09 -28.35 -6.70
CA SER A 166 -40.71 -29.23 -5.70
C SER A 166 -41.50 -30.36 -6.37
N ILE A 167 -42.21 -30.06 -7.45
CA ILE A 167 -43.05 -31.05 -8.16
C ILE A 167 -42.18 -32.12 -8.82
N HIS A 168 -41.01 -31.77 -9.33
CA HIS A 168 -40.15 -32.70 -10.04
C HIS A 168 -39.42 -33.74 -9.16
N ASN A 169 -39.30 -33.47 -7.85
CA ASN A 169 -38.65 -34.39 -6.90
C ASN A 169 -39.60 -35.41 -6.26
N ASN A 170 -40.92 -35.24 -6.37
CA ASN A 170 -41.89 -36.17 -5.78
C ASN A 170 -42.35 -37.30 -6.74
N GLY A 171 -41.88 -37.32 -7.99
CA GLY A 171 -42.27 -38.31 -9.01
C GLY A 171 -41.48 -39.63 -9.03
N ARG A 172 -40.47 -39.82 -8.16
CA ARG A 172 -39.66 -41.05 -8.10
C ARG A 172 -39.98 -41.89 -6.85
N ARG A 173 -41.26 -42.21 -6.66
CA ARG A 173 -41.65 -43.36 -5.83
C ARG A 173 -41.46 -44.61 -6.70
N MET A 174 -40.26 -45.18 -6.67
CA MET A 174 -39.99 -46.47 -7.30
C MET A 174 -40.81 -47.55 -6.59
N HIS A 175 -41.67 -48.22 -7.36
CA HIS A 175 -42.15 -49.56 -7.03
C HIS A 175 -40.92 -50.47 -6.86
N MET A 176 -40.70 -50.97 -5.65
CA MET A 176 -40.03 -52.24 -5.44
C MET A 176 -41.12 -53.28 -5.15
N GLN A 177 -40.90 -54.46 -5.74
CA GLN A 177 -41.78 -55.62 -5.88
C GLN A 177 -42.43 -56.07 -4.57
#